data_AF-K6TLY8-F1
#
_entry.id   AF-K6TLY8-F1
#
_cell.length_a   1.000
_cell.length_b   1.000
_cell.length_c   1.000
_cell.angle_alpha   90.00
_cell.angle_beta   90.00
_cell.angle_gamma   90.00
#
_symmetry.space_group_name_H-M   'P 1'
#
loop_
_entity.id
_entity.type
_entity.pdbx_description
1 polymer ?
#
loop_
_entity_poly.entity_id
_entity_poly.type
_entity_poly.pdbx_seq_one_letter_code
_entity_poly.pdbx_strand_id
1 'polypeptide(L)'
;MSENFYYVEGSSSVRNLVNSLVTEITQNADIYNWELVYPSSISKIGSAGSSSTIDLIADGSTTSLVKTTFTVGSNNDRCILKTTTSNGKSFYLKIDRLGADLSVAEKKALQDFDNFHTYGTGNGGVAHRTDAQVLEMMAGVSTSWSKSGSYDDYVSAKTKSGSLNNIVLQISSSLNSAGDDLDIAPDYNHRLSWYRTIPSGIKDFLPVQYWINVTKDSINLVLRGDPSADVTPYTNYLTSYAYIGALKPVEDSATTDDIYNFGITTSSDVQPSYSQAYGERTGTGITDVCMIANKIGMPYQPHYPAFYATNPFMDKCNVEGSRWNHKKHQFSDITLVHPVDMERGKMINVLAGDASSIYDMDKLAYKKDTVDEEYYKKFTITAPYNFLNNSSNINYAIAIRCYKTTE
;
A
#
# COMPACT_ATOMS: atom_id res chain seq x y z
N MET A 1 18.51 -10.86 -23.89
CA MET A 1 17.77 -12.08 -23.51
C MET A 1 16.41 -11.64 -23.05
N SER A 2 15.31 -12.25 -23.51
CA SER A 2 13.98 -11.89 -23.00
C SER A 2 13.94 -12.20 -21.51
N GLU A 3 13.75 -11.17 -20.70
CA GLU A 3 13.58 -11.36 -19.26
C GLU A 3 12.30 -12.16 -19.02
N ASN A 4 12.47 -13.25 -18.29
CA ASN A 4 11.50 -14.30 -18.10
C ASN A 4 10.66 -13.94 -16.86
N PHE A 5 9.33 -13.96 -16.96
CA PHE A 5 8.42 -13.45 -15.92
C PHE A 5 7.13 -14.27 -15.79
N TYR A 6 6.49 -14.19 -14.62
CA TYR A 6 5.12 -14.62 -14.37
C TYR A 6 4.17 -13.43 -14.45
N TYR A 7 3.00 -13.62 -15.06
CA TYR A 7 1.96 -12.60 -15.09
C TYR A 7 0.58 -13.23 -14.95
N VAL A 8 -0.27 -12.63 -14.10
CA VAL A 8 -1.67 -13.05 -13.94
C VAL A 8 -2.57 -11.86 -13.65
N GLU A 9 -3.83 -12.02 -14.07
CA GLU A 9 -4.92 -11.11 -13.77
C GLU A 9 -5.98 -11.88 -12.99
N GLY A 10 -6.47 -11.31 -11.90
CA GLY A 10 -7.45 -11.99 -11.05
C GLY A 10 -8.30 -11.04 -10.25
N SER A 11 -9.17 -11.63 -9.44
CA SER A 11 -9.95 -10.91 -8.45
C SER A 11 -10.05 -11.73 -7.18
N SER A 12 -10.05 -11.05 -6.04
CA SER A 12 -10.22 -11.66 -4.72
C SER A 12 -11.15 -10.81 -3.88
N SER A 13 -11.82 -11.40 -2.90
CA SER A 13 -12.42 -10.61 -1.84
C SER A 13 -11.33 -9.91 -1.02
N VAL A 14 -11.66 -8.77 -0.41
CA VAL A 14 -10.77 -8.07 0.53
C VAL A 14 -10.30 -9.00 1.65
N ARG A 15 -11.17 -9.89 2.14
CA ARG A 15 -10.82 -10.91 3.14
C ARG A 15 -9.68 -11.81 2.71
N ASN A 16 -9.67 -12.26 1.46
CA ASN A 16 -8.72 -13.24 0.95
C ASN A 16 -7.56 -12.59 0.18
N LEU A 17 -7.55 -11.26 0.02
CA LEU A 17 -6.62 -10.56 -0.85
C LEU A 17 -5.16 -10.91 -0.56
N VAL A 18 -4.71 -10.85 0.70
CA VAL A 18 -3.32 -11.16 1.04
C VAL A 18 -3.00 -12.63 0.72
N ASN A 19 -3.91 -13.56 1.03
CA ASN A 19 -3.72 -14.97 0.72
C ASN A 19 -3.60 -15.21 -0.80
N SER A 20 -4.47 -14.59 -1.60
CA SER A 20 -4.43 -14.66 -3.06
C SER A 20 -3.11 -14.11 -3.61
N LEU A 21 -2.70 -12.91 -3.20
CA LEU A 21 -1.44 -12.30 -3.66
C LEU A 21 -0.23 -13.18 -3.31
N VAL A 22 -0.17 -13.70 -2.09
CA VAL A 22 0.91 -14.59 -1.67
C VAL A 22 0.90 -15.91 -2.44
N THR A 23 -0.28 -16.45 -2.76
CA THR A 23 -0.41 -17.65 -3.59
C THR A 23 0.20 -17.41 -4.97
N GLU A 24 -0.13 -16.27 -5.59
CA GLU A 24 0.45 -15.91 -6.89
C GLU A 24 1.97 -15.76 -6.84
N ILE A 25 2.50 -15.14 -5.79
CA ILE A 25 3.94 -14.84 -5.66
C ILE A 25 4.77 -16.07 -5.27
N THR A 26 4.22 -16.97 -4.46
CA THR A 26 5.01 -18.05 -3.81
C THR A 26 4.74 -19.44 -4.37
N GLN A 27 3.63 -19.64 -5.07
CA GLN A 27 3.24 -20.94 -5.62
C GLN A 27 3.14 -20.90 -7.14
N ASN A 28 2.40 -19.93 -7.68
CA ASN A 28 2.07 -19.90 -9.11
C ASN A 28 3.16 -19.29 -9.99
N ALA A 29 4.03 -18.45 -9.43
CA ALA A 29 5.15 -17.84 -10.17
C ALA A 29 6.29 -18.82 -10.50
N ASP A 30 6.15 -20.11 -10.17
CA ASP A 30 7.04 -21.21 -10.54
C ASP A 30 8.53 -20.90 -10.25
N ILE A 31 9.37 -20.80 -11.29
CA ILE A 31 10.81 -20.52 -11.15
C ILE A 31 11.12 -19.08 -10.66
N TYR A 32 10.12 -18.20 -10.61
CA TYR A 32 10.22 -16.83 -10.11
C TYR A 32 9.66 -16.67 -8.69
N ASN A 33 9.27 -17.77 -8.04
CA ASN A 33 8.66 -17.74 -6.72
C ASN A 33 9.55 -17.03 -5.69
N TRP A 34 8.93 -16.20 -4.86
CA TRP A 34 9.55 -15.73 -3.62
C TRP A 34 9.20 -16.73 -2.51
N GLU A 35 10.08 -16.83 -1.51
CA GLU A 35 9.95 -17.77 -0.40
C GLU A 35 9.02 -17.18 0.68
N LEU A 36 8.00 -17.92 1.10
CA LEU A 36 7.21 -17.56 2.29
C LEU A 36 8.02 -17.86 3.55
N VAL A 37 8.36 -16.83 4.33
CA VAL A 37 9.10 -16.94 5.59
C VAL A 37 8.16 -16.95 6.79
N TYR A 38 7.13 -16.10 6.76
CA TYR A 38 6.13 -16.01 7.81
C TYR A 38 4.74 -15.79 7.19
N PRO A 39 3.68 -16.43 7.70
CA PRO A 39 3.70 -17.51 8.68
C PRO A 39 4.29 -18.79 8.08
N SER A 40 4.44 -19.84 8.90
CA SER A 40 5.03 -21.13 8.48
C SER A 40 4.33 -21.83 7.31
N SER A 41 3.11 -21.42 6.95
CA SER A 41 2.37 -21.98 5.82
C SER A 41 1.33 -20.98 5.31
N ILE A 42 1.08 -20.99 3.99
CA ILE A 42 0.11 -20.11 3.34
C ILE A 42 -1.32 -20.28 3.88
N SER A 43 -1.68 -21.48 4.35
CA SER A 43 -2.99 -21.79 4.94
C SER A 43 -3.30 -21.00 6.22
N LYS A 44 -2.28 -20.41 6.87
CA LYS A 44 -2.45 -19.55 8.03
C LYS A 44 -2.74 -18.09 7.65
N ILE A 45 -2.58 -17.72 6.38
CA ILE A 45 -2.85 -16.36 5.89
C ILE A 45 -4.35 -16.25 5.58
N GLY A 46 -5.01 -15.23 6.12
CA GLY A 46 -6.46 -15.04 6.00
C GLY A 46 -7.30 -15.96 6.91
N SER A 47 -6.64 -16.83 7.70
CA SER A 47 -7.33 -17.65 8.70
C SER A 47 -7.83 -16.77 9.86
N ALA A 48 -8.93 -17.19 10.50
CA ALA A 48 -9.37 -16.57 11.75
C ALA A 48 -8.24 -16.63 12.77
N GLY A 49 -7.81 -15.46 13.24
CA GLY A 49 -6.86 -15.31 14.32
C GLY A 49 -7.52 -15.54 15.69
N SER A 50 -6.76 -15.32 16.75
CA SER A 50 -7.25 -15.43 18.12
C SER A 50 -8.37 -14.41 18.37
N SER A 51 -9.51 -14.86 18.87
CA SER A 51 -10.51 -13.96 19.44
C SER A 51 -9.94 -13.37 20.74
N SER A 52 -9.92 -12.05 20.85
CA SER A 52 -9.57 -11.38 22.10
C SER A 52 -10.80 -10.71 22.69
N THR A 53 -10.85 -10.71 24.03
CA THR A 53 -11.83 -9.94 24.78
C THR A 53 -11.22 -8.60 25.11
N ILE A 54 -11.82 -7.53 24.61
CA ILE A 54 -11.49 -6.16 24.96
C ILE A 54 -12.45 -5.73 26.06
N ASP A 55 -11.90 -5.35 27.21
CA ASP A 55 -12.63 -4.58 28.22
C ASP A 55 -12.31 -3.09 28.01
N LEU A 56 -13.35 -2.27 27.93
CA LEU A 56 -13.23 -0.83 27.83
C LEU A 56 -12.84 -0.17 29.15
N ILE A 57 -12.93 -0.89 30.28
CA ILE A 57 -12.53 -0.41 31.60
C ILE A 57 -11.13 -0.94 31.95
N ALA A 58 -10.21 -0.03 32.25
CA ALA A 58 -8.85 -0.33 32.67
C ALA A 58 -8.62 -0.08 34.17
N ASP A 59 -9.40 0.81 34.80
CA ASP A 59 -9.24 1.20 36.21
C ASP A 59 -9.89 0.23 37.24
N GLY A 60 -10.48 -0.86 36.76
CA GLY A 60 -11.14 -1.87 37.60
C GLY A 60 -12.53 -1.46 38.13
N SER A 61 -13.06 -0.30 37.71
CA SER A 61 -14.45 0.06 37.96
C SER A 61 -15.43 -0.87 37.23
N THR A 62 -16.71 -0.84 37.60
CA THR A 62 -17.73 -1.71 36.99
C THR A 62 -19.00 -0.94 36.74
N THR A 63 -19.70 -1.27 35.65
CA THR A 63 -21.03 -0.76 35.35
C THR A 63 -21.89 -1.84 34.70
N SER A 64 -23.19 -1.78 34.94
CA SER A 64 -24.20 -2.59 34.25
C SER A 64 -25.05 -1.77 33.27
N LEU A 65 -24.78 -0.46 33.14
CA LEU A 65 -25.58 0.46 32.33
C LEU A 65 -25.13 0.51 30.87
N VAL A 66 -23.88 0.13 30.61
CA VAL A 66 -23.29 0.06 29.27
C VAL A 66 -22.51 -1.25 29.11
N LYS A 67 -22.39 -1.72 27.87
CA LYS A 67 -21.62 -2.94 27.56
C LYS A 67 -20.13 -2.60 27.52
N THR A 68 -19.35 -3.04 28.49
CA THR A 68 -17.90 -2.71 28.52
C THR A 68 -17.02 -3.76 27.87
N THR A 69 -17.53 -4.98 27.71
CA THR A 69 -16.75 -6.11 27.21
C THR A 69 -17.17 -6.50 25.79
N PHE A 70 -16.20 -6.58 24.88
CA PHE A 70 -16.40 -6.93 23.48
C PHE A 70 -15.46 -8.06 23.08
N THR A 71 -15.97 -9.01 22.30
CA THR A 71 -15.12 -10.01 21.65
C THR A 71 -14.83 -9.54 20.24
N VAL A 72 -13.54 -9.38 19.92
CA VAL A 72 -13.09 -9.04 18.57
C VAL A 72 -12.33 -10.22 18.00
N GLY A 73 -12.65 -10.57 16.75
CA GLY A 73 -11.84 -11.50 15.97
C GLY A 73 -10.75 -10.74 15.23
N SER A 74 -9.55 -11.31 15.16
CA SER A 74 -8.53 -10.88 14.21
C SER A 74 -8.50 -11.83 13.01
N ASN A 75 -7.92 -11.38 11.90
CA ASN A 75 -7.51 -12.24 10.79
C ASN A 75 -5.99 -12.22 10.72
N ASN A 76 -5.38 -13.36 10.44
CA ASN A 76 -3.94 -13.46 10.25
C ASN A 76 -3.58 -13.03 8.82
N ASP A 77 -3.52 -11.72 8.57
CA ASP A 77 -3.24 -11.17 7.24
C ASP A 77 -1.81 -10.65 7.06
N ARG A 78 -0.92 -10.98 8.01
CA ARG A 78 0.49 -10.68 7.93
C ARG A 78 1.24 -11.80 7.23
N CYS A 79 2.04 -11.47 6.24
CA CYS A 79 3.05 -12.37 5.71
C CYS A 79 4.38 -11.67 5.47
N ILE A 80 5.46 -12.45 5.49
CA ILE A 80 6.81 -12.02 5.10
C ILE A 80 7.30 -12.96 4.02
N LEU A 81 7.66 -12.37 2.89
CA LEU A 81 8.22 -13.04 1.74
C LEU A 81 9.71 -12.69 1.66
N LYS A 82 10.51 -13.61 1.15
CA LYS A 82 11.93 -13.43 0.91
C LYS A 82 12.24 -13.71 -0.56
N THR A 83 13.00 -12.83 -1.17
CA THR A 83 13.64 -13.12 -2.46
C THR A 83 15.15 -13.15 -2.29
N THR A 84 15.83 -13.91 -3.15
CA THR A 84 17.26 -13.74 -3.40
C THR A 84 17.39 -13.29 -4.85
N THR A 85 17.82 -12.04 -5.05
CA THR A 85 17.92 -11.44 -6.37
C THR A 85 18.94 -12.16 -7.24
N SER A 86 18.94 -11.88 -8.54
CA SER A 86 19.93 -12.35 -9.50
C SER A 86 21.36 -11.94 -9.12
N ASN A 87 21.51 -10.89 -8.31
CA ASN A 87 22.80 -10.43 -7.77
C ASN A 87 23.20 -11.18 -6.48
N GLY A 88 22.41 -12.15 -6.03
CA GLY A 88 22.71 -13.03 -4.90
C GLY A 88 22.45 -12.43 -3.51
N LYS A 89 21.76 -11.29 -3.43
CA LYS A 89 21.36 -10.68 -2.14
C LYS A 89 19.93 -11.02 -1.80
N SER A 90 19.69 -11.28 -0.51
CA SER A 90 18.35 -11.54 0.00
C SER A 90 17.69 -10.27 0.54
N PHE A 91 16.41 -10.12 0.23
CA PHE A 91 15.56 -9.05 0.73
C PHE A 91 14.21 -9.61 1.14
N TYR A 92 13.53 -8.87 2.01
CA TYR A 92 12.25 -9.25 2.58
C TYR A 92 11.18 -8.23 2.22
N LEU A 93 9.99 -8.74 1.93
CA LEU A 93 8.76 -7.97 1.73
C LEU A 93 7.75 -8.43 2.78
N LYS A 94 7.28 -7.51 3.60
CA LYS A 94 6.13 -7.74 4.48
C LYS A 94 4.88 -7.15 3.86
N ILE A 95 3.81 -7.93 3.87
CA ILE A 95 2.45 -7.52 3.52
C ILE A 95 1.60 -7.69 4.77
N ASP A 96 0.90 -6.65 5.19
CA ASP A 96 0.04 -6.69 6.37
C ASP A 96 -1.26 -5.91 6.15
N ARG A 97 -2.35 -6.38 6.73
CA ARG A 97 -3.64 -5.68 6.74
C ARG A 97 -3.91 -5.19 8.17
N LEU A 98 -3.42 -3.99 8.45
CA LEU A 98 -3.57 -3.35 9.75
C LEU A 98 -5.03 -3.00 10.06
N GLY A 99 -5.30 -2.63 11.32
CA GLY A 99 -6.60 -2.10 11.74
C GLY A 99 -7.03 -0.91 10.89
N ALA A 100 -8.34 -0.78 10.64
CA ALA A 100 -8.87 0.31 9.84
C ALA A 100 -8.59 1.70 10.47
N ASP A 101 -8.42 2.72 9.63
CA ASP A 101 -8.21 4.09 10.11
C ASP A 101 -9.36 4.57 10.99
N LEU A 102 -9.04 5.31 12.04
CA LEU A 102 -10.04 5.99 12.85
C LEU A 102 -10.60 7.20 12.11
N SER A 103 -11.92 7.28 12.05
CA SER A 103 -12.67 8.45 11.61
C SER A 103 -12.46 9.64 12.56
N VAL A 104 -12.85 10.84 12.12
CA VAL A 104 -12.79 12.05 12.95
C VAL A 104 -13.62 11.89 14.24
N ALA A 105 -14.80 11.27 14.14
CA ALA A 105 -15.67 11.01 15.29
C ALA A 105 -15.04 10.02 16.27
N GLU A 106 -14.46 8.92 15.78
CA GLU A 106 -13.75 7.94 16.61
C GLU A 106 -12.52 8.55 17.32
N LYS A 107 -11.72 9.35 16.60
CA LYS A 107 -10.59 10.09 17.21
C LYS A 107 -11.07 11.06 18.28
N LYS A 108 -12.16 11.78 18.01
CA LYS A 108 -12.77 12.71 18.97
C LYS A 108 -13.30 11.97 20.19
N ALA A 109 -13.92 10.81 20.00
CA ALA A 109 -14.44 9.98 21.08
C ALA A 109 -13.33 9.44 21.99
N LEU A 110 -12.17 9.05 21.44
CA LEU A 110 -10.99 8.71 22.23
C LEU A 110 -10.50 9.89 23.08
N GLN A 111 -10.39 11.08 22.49
CA GLN A 111 -10.02 12.29 23.22
C GLN A 111 -11.05 12.67 24.29
N ASP A 112 -12.34 12.52 23.98
CA ASP A 112 -13.42 12.79 24.92
C ASP A 112 -13.37 11.85 26.12
N PHE A 113 -13.13 10.56 25.88
CA PHE A 113 -12.91 9.60 26.95
C PHE A 113 -11.81 10.09 27.89
N ASP A 114 -10.61 10.39 27.37
CA ASP A 114 -9.47 10.84 28.19
C ASP A 114 -9.75 12.17 28.93
N ASN A 115 -10.47 13.10 28.30
CA ASN A 115 -10.76 14.41 28.88
C ASN A 115 -11.86 14.36 29.96
N PHE A 116 -12.78 13.40 29.88
CA PHE A 116 -13.93 13.32 30.76
C PHE A 116 -13.65 12.70 32.13
N HIS A 117 -12.47 12.12 32.31
CA HIS A 117 -12.00 11.67 33.63
C HIS A 117 -11.83 12.80 34.63
N THR A 118 -11.64 14.05 34.19
CA THR A 118 -11.36 15.16 35.11
C THR A 118 -12.42 16.25 34.98
N TYR A 119 -12.90 16.78 36.12
CA TYR A 119 -13.85 17.90 36.11
C TYR A 119 -13.67 18.85 37.29
N GLY A 120 -14.05 20.11 37.07
CA GLY A 120 -14.08 21.13 38.10
C GLY A 120 -15.29 20.98 39.02
N THR A 121 -15.07 21.16 40.32
CA THR A 121 -16.11 21.23 41.35
C THR A 121 -16.41 22.69 41.68
N GLY A 122 -17.64 22.99 42.12
CA GLY A 122 -18.09 24.37 42.38
C GLY A 122 -17.27 25.17 43.40
N ASN A 123 -16.39 24.52 44.16
CA ASN A 123 -15.48 25.15 45.14
C ASN A 123 -14.06 25.36 44.59
N GLY A 124 -13.85 25.27 43.27
CA GLY A 124 -12.53 25.41 42.64
C GLY A 124 -11.62 24.18 42.80
N GLY A 125 -12.14 23.07 43.31
CA GLY A 125 -11.42 21.79 43.39
C GLY A 125 -11.55 20.96 42.12
N VAL A 126 -10.64 20.02 41.91
CA VAL A 126 -10.67 19.06 40.79
C VAL A 126 -11.12 17.70 41.32
N ALA A 127 -12.03 17.04 40.60
CA ALA A 127 -12.49 15.69 40.89
C ALA A 127 -12.29 14.77 39.69
N HIS A 128 -12.25 13.46 39.96
CA HIS A 128 -11.99 12.43 38.97
C HIS A 128 -13.17 11.47 38.81
N ARG A 129 -13.46 11.08 37.57
CA ARG A 129 -14.39 9.99 37.21
C ARG A 129 -13.61 8.71 36.93
N THR A 130 -14.24 7.59 37.21
CA THR A 130 -13.80 6.26 36.77
C THR A 130 -14.14 6.02 35.31
N ASP A 131 -13.50 5.03 34.67
CA ASP A 131 -13.80 4.62 33.31
C ASP A 131 -15.29 4.29 33.13
N ALA A 132 -15.87 3.52 34.06
CA ALA A 132 -17.30 3.20 34.07
C ALA A 132 -18.18 4.45 34.00
N GLN A 133 -17.90 5.46 34.82
CA GLN A 133 -18.66 6.71 34.86
C GLN A 133 -18.50 7.54 33.59
N VAL A 134 -17.29 7.55 32.99
CA VAL A 134 -17.05 8.22 31.71
C VAL A 134 -17.83 7.53 30.59
N LEU A 135 -17.80 6.20 30.51
CA LEU A 135 -18.55 5.44 29.49
C LEU A 135 -20.06 5.65 29.61
N GLU A 136 -20.61 5.65 30.82
CA GLU A 136 -22.03 5.96 31.08
C GLU A 136 -22.42 7.37 30.64
N MET A 137 -21.54 8.34 30.88
CA MET A 137 -21.74 9.73 30.44
C MET A 137 -21.67 9.85 28.92
N MET A 138 -20.73 9.16 28.28
CA MET A 138 -20.60 9.15 26.82
C MET A 138 -21.82 8.49 26.16
N ALA A 139 -22.36 7.44 26.76
CA ALA A 139 -23.58 6.78 26.30
C ALA A 139 -24.85 7.62 26.59
N GLY A 140 -24.75 8.56 27.53
CA GLY A 140 -25.89 9.39 27.96
C GLY A 140 -26.92 8.63 28.77
N VAL A 141 -26.48 7.58 29.48
CA VAL A 141 -27.33 6.77 30.36
C VAL A 141 -27.18 7.16 31.83
N SER A 142 -26.21 8.03 32.14
CA SER A 142 -26.04 8.55 33.50
C SER A 142 -27.16 9.54 33.85
N THR A 143 -27.69 9.42 35.07
CA THR A 143 -28.61 10.38 35.67
C THR A 143 -27.91 11.58 36.32
N SER A 144 -26.58 11.55 36.40
CA SER A 144 -25.78 12.51 37.16
C SER A 144 -25.01 13.50 36.28
N TRP A 145 -24.93 13.26 34.97
CA TRP A 145 -24.09 14.02 34.05
C TRP A 145 -24.79 14.26 32.70
N SER A 146 -24.43 15.33 32.01
CA SER A 146 -24.92 15.62 30.67
C SER A 146 -24.34 14.66 29.63
N LYS A 147 -25.18 14.13 28.74
CA LYS A 147 -24.82 13.24 27.62
C LYS A 147 -23.79 13.89 26.69
N SER A 148 -22.72 13.17 26.32
CA SER A 148 -21.83 13.57 25.22
C SER A 148 -22.22 12.93 23.87
N GLY A 149 -22.77 11.70 23.90
CA GLY A 149 -23.25 10.99 22.70
C GLY A 149 -22.15 10.29 21.88
N SER A 150 -20.97 10.07 22.45
CA SER A 150 -19.77 9.60 21.73
C SER A 150 -19.42 8.13 22.00
N TYR A 151 -20.28 7.39 22.71
CA TYR A 151 -19.98 6.03 23.15
C TYR A 151 -19.83 5.05 22.00
N ASP A 152 -20.74 5.03 21.03
CA ASP A 152 -20.67 4.08 19.91
C ASP A 152 -19.41 4.29 19.05
N ASP A 153 -19.01 5.56 18.86
CA ASP A 153 -17.75 5.90 18.20
C ASP A 153 -16.53 5.45 19.03
N TYR A 154 -16.58 5.58 20.35
CA TYR A 154 -15.52 5.08 21.23
C TYR A 154 -15.39 3.55 21.15
N VAL A 155 -16.53 2.84 21.22
CA VAL A 155 -16.56 1.38 21.06
C VAL A 155 -15.99 1.00 19.69
N SER A 156 -16.46 1.62 18.61
CA SER A 156 -15.99 1.38 17.24
C SER A 156 -14.47 1.58 17.13
N ALA A 157 -13.93 2.65 17.72
CA ALA A 157 -12.50 2.93 17.73
C ALA A 157 -11.68 1.84 18.42
N LYS A 158 -12.18 1.31 19.55
CA LYS A 158 -11.49 0.29 20.34
C LYS A 158 -11.65 -1.12 19.78
N THR A 159 -12.74 -1.41 19.08
CA THR A 159 -13.06 -2.75 18.56
C THR A 159 -12.87 -2.88 17.05
N LYS A 160 -12.15 -1.97 16.42
CA LYS A 160 -12.09 -1.87 14.97
C LYS A 160 -11.37 -3.06 14.33
N SER A 161 -11.96 -3.61 13.28
CA SER A 161 -11.38 -4.73 12.53
C SER A 161 -10.29 -4.28 11.55
N GLY A 162 -9.69 -5.26 10.86
CA GLY A 162 -8.74 -5.01 9.76
C GLY A 162 -9.32 -4.10 8.67
N SER A 163 -8.42 -3.36 8.01
CA SER A 163 -8.77 -2.40 6.98
C SER A 163 -9.50 -3.04 5.80
N LEU A 164 -10.45 -2.31 5.22
CA LEU A 164 -11.24 -2.75 4.07
C LEU A 164 -10.86 -2.05 2.76
N ASN A 165 -10.05 -1.00 2.82
CA ASN A 165 -9.66 -0.20 1.65
C ASN A 165 -8.17 -0.22 1.35
N ASN A 166 -7.34 -0.80 2.21
CA ASN A 166 -5.89 -0.81 2.01
C ASN A 166 -5.17 -1.97 2.69
N ILE A 167 -3.96 -2.23 2.21
CA ILE A 167 -2.91 -3.01 2.87
C ILE A 167 -1.67 -2.15 3.05
N VAL A 168 -0.74 -2.63 3.85
CA VAL A 168 0.55 -2.00 4.09
C VAL A 168 1.67 -2.93 3.62
N LEU A 169 2.64 -2.34 2.94
CA LEU A 169 3.85 -3.01 2.47
C LEU A 169 5.07 -2.42 3.18
N GLN A 170 6.05 -3.27 3.49
CA GLN A 170 7.33 -2.88 4.08
C GLN A 170 8.46 -3.72 3.47
N ILE A 171 9.66 -3.15 3.34
CA ILE A 171 10.84 -3.88 2.85
C ILE A 171 12.01 -3.78 3.82
N SER A 172 12.82 -4.84 3.88
CA SER A 172 14.07 -4.84 4.66
C SER A 172 15.11 -5.80 4.05
N SER A 173 16.37 -5.59 4.40
CA SER A 173 17.46 -6.55 4.16
C SER A 173 17.58 -7.60 5.28
N SER A 174 16.86 -7.43 6.40
CA SER A 174 16.91 -8.32 7.56
C SER A 174 15.56 -8.50 8.26
N LEU A 175 15.43 -9.63 8.95
CA LEU A 175 14.35 -9.91 9.89
C LEU A 175 14.76 -9.48 11.29
N ASN A 176 13.77 -9.24 12.16
CA ASN A 176 14.00 -9.08 13.58
C ASN A 176 14.57 -10.36 14.21
N SER A 177 15.00 -10.30 15.47
CA SER A 177 15.59 -11.45 16.16
C SER A 177 14.66 -12.65 16.33
N ALA A 178 13.34 -12.43 16.30
CA ALA A 178 12.33 -13.50 16.41
C ALA A 178 11.99 -14.16 15.06
N GLY A 179 12.36 -13.53 13.93
CA GLY A 179 12.05 -14.00 12.58
C GLY A 179 10.57 -13.83 12.18
N ASP A 180 9.78 -13.06 12.94
CA ASP A 180 8.34 -12.86 12.75
C ASP A 180 7.95 -11.44 12.32
N ASP A 181 8.94 -10.55 12.22
CA ASP A 181 8.80 -9.20 11.67
C ASP A 181 10.10 -8.75 10.97
N LEU A 182 10.04 -7.61 10.28
CA LEU A 182 11.20 -6.97 9.67
C LEU A 182 11.99 -6.17 10.71
N ASP A 183 13.31 -6.12 10.55
CA ASP A 183 14.19 -5.28 11.37
C ASP A 183 14.21 -3.84 10.83
N ILE A 184 13.13 -3.12 11.10
CA ILE A 184 12.93 -1.72 10.68
C ILE A 184 12.24 -0.92 11.78
N ALA A 185 12.32 0.41 11.66
CA ALA A 185 11.60 1.32 12.52
C ALA A 185 10.10 1.00 12.56
N PRO A 186 9.47 1.03 13.75
CA PRO A 186 8.04 0.78 13.88
C PRO A 186 7.26 1.82 13.09
N ASP A 187 6.10 1.40 12.57
CA ASP A 187 5.16 2.23 11.79
C ASP A 187 5.72 2.82 10.49
N TYR A 188 6.91 2.42 10.05
CA TYR A 188 7.45 2.80 8.74
C TYR A 188 6.80 1.95 7.64
N ASN A 189 5.68 2.46 7.12
CA ASN A 189 4.68 1.72 6.37
C ASN A 189 4.40 2.34 5.00
N HIS A 190 4.35 1.53 3.94
CA HIS A 190 3.99 1.96 2.59
C HIS A 190 2.57 1.48 2.25
N ARG A 191 1.61 2.40 2.34
CA ARG A 191 0.18 2.10 2.13
C ARG A 191 -0.11 1.82 0.64
N LEU A 192 -0.90 0.78 0.38
CA LEU A 192 -1.47 0.47 -0.92
C LEU A 192 -3.00 0.39 -0.83
N SER A 193 -3.70 1.36 -1.40
CA SER A 193 -5.16 1.53 -1.21
C SER A 193 -5.97 1.29 -2.48
N TRP A 194 -7.21 0.79 -2.37
CA TRP A 194 -8.11 0.59 -3.52
C TRP A 194 -9.47 1.29 -3.37
N TYR A 195 -9.74 1.91 -2.22
CA TYR A 195 -10.86 2.83 -2.01
C TYR A 195 -10.44 4.05 -1.16
N ARG A 196 -11.08 5.21 -1.38
CA ARG A 196 -10.87 6.41 -0.52
C ARG A 196 -11.62 6.30 0.80
N THR A 197 -12.85 5.80 0.74
CA THR A 197 -13.76 5.70 1.88
C THR A 197 -14.56 4.41 1.77
N ILE A 198 -14.96 3.85 2.91
CA ILE A 198 -15.77 2.63 2.97
C ILE A 198 -17.18 2.99 3.46
N PRO A 199 -18.19 2.99 2.58
CA PRO A 199 -19.59 3.08 2.98
C PRO A 199 -19.98 2.06 4.06
N SER A 200 -20.89 2.43 4.97
CA SER A 200 -21.25 1.65 6.16
C SER A 200 -21.86 0.26 5.89
N GLY A 201 -22.37 0.03 4.67
CA GLY A 201 -22.91 -1.27 4.22
C GLY A 201 -21.87 -2.22 3.62
N ILE A 202 -20.66 -1.76 3.36
CA ILE A 202 -19.60 -2.54 2.70
C ILE A 202 -18.83 -3.37 3.73
N LYS A 203 -18.54 -4.62 3.37
CA LYS A 203 -17.80 -5.58 4.18
C LYS A 203 -16.62 -6.17 3.38
N ASP A 204 -15.92 -7.10 4.01
CA ASP A 204 -14.72 -7.76 3.49
C ASP A 204 -14.96 -8.71 2.30
N PHE A 205 -16.21 -8.92 1.89
CA PHE A 205 -16.55 -9.70 0.69
C PHE A 205 -16.35 -8.93 -0.62
N LEU A 206 -16.18 -7.59 -0.58
CA LEU A 206 -16.04 -6.82 -1.81
C LEU A 206 -14.85 -7.30 -2.66
N PRO A 207 -15.01 -7.38 -3.98
CA PRO A 207 -13.93 -7.79 -4.83
C PRO A 207 -12.91 -6.66 -5.01
N VAL A 208 -11.66 -7.06 -5.07
CA VAL A 208 -10.51 -6.26 -5.49
C VAL A 208 -9.89 -7.00 -6.66
N GLN A 209 -9.78 -6.30 -7.78
CA GLN A 209 -9.09 -6.81 -8.97
C GLN A 209 -7.59 -6.59 -8.80
N TYR A 210 -6.80 -7.56 -9.24
CA TYR A 210 -5.35 -7.47 -9.20
C TYR A 210 -4.73 -7.86 -10.54
N TRP A 211 -3.64 -7.18 -10.87
CA TRP A 211 -2.72 -7.56 -11.93
C TRP A 211 -1.33 -7.61 -11.34
N ILE A 212 -0.64 -8.73 -11.51
CA ILE A 212 0.69 -8.91 -10.95
C ILE A 212 1.64 -9.44 -12.01
N ASN A 213 2.82 -8.81 -12.08
CA ASN A 213 3.98 -9.31 -12.81
C ASN A 213 5.06 -9.63 -11.79
N VAL A 214 5.56 -10.87 -11.80
CA VAL A 214 6.59 -11.35 -10.87
C VAL A 214 7.80 -11.82 -11.65
N THR A 215 8.97 -11.41 -11.18
CA THR A 215 10.27 -11.96 -11.55
C THR A 215 11.01 -12.36 -10.29
N LYS A 216 12.19 -12.98 -10.44
CA LYS A 216 13.09 -13.22 -9.30
C LYS A 216 13.51 -11.91 -8.62
N ASP A 217 13.57 -10.82 -9.36
CA ASP A 217 14.14 -9.55 -8.92
C ASP A 217 13.09 -8.50 -8.54
N SER A 218 11.85 -8.64 -9.01
CA SER A 218 10.82 -7.61 -8.87
C SER A 218 9.39 -8.13 -8.90
N ILE A 219 8.50 -7.36 -8.31
CA ILE A 219 7.05 -7.48 -8.35
C ILE A 219 6.49 -6.14 -8.81
N ASN A 220 5.67 -6.16 -9.85
CA ASN A 220 4.80 -5.05 -10.22
C ASN A 220 3.36 -5.47 -9.90
N LEU A 221 2.68 -4.73 -9.04
CA LEU A 221 1.32 -5.02 -8.60
C LEU A 221 0.41 -3.82 -8.88
N VAL A 222 -0.72 -4.07 -9.53
CA VAL A 222 -1.82 -3.11 -9.63
C VAL A 222 -3.02 -3.67 -8.89
N LEU A 223 -3.59 -2.89 -7.99
CA LEU A 223 -4.85 -3.19 -7.31
C LEU A 223 -5.93 -2.20 -7.75
N ARG A 224 -7.14 -2.70 -7.96
CA ARG A 224 -8.30 -1.88 -8.28
C ARG A 224 -9.51 -2.29 -7.45
N GLY A 225 -10.14 -1.31 -6.81
CA GLY A 225 -11.41 -1.52 -6.13
C GLY A 225 -12.53 -1.76 -7.14
N ASP A 226 -13.51 -2.61 -6.78
CA ASP A 226 -14.72 -2.79 -7.58
C ASP A 226 -15.47 -1.45 -7.75
N PRO A 227 -15.70 -0.99 -9.00
CA PRO A 227 -16.44 0.23 -9.27
C PRO A 227 -17.93 0.13 -8.91
N SER A 228 -18.49 -1.08 -8.76
CA SER A 228 -19.91 -1.28 -8.41
C SER A 228 -20.26 -0.76 -7.01
N ALA A 229 -19.27 -0.72 -6.13
CA ALA A 229 -19.39 -0.19 -4.77
C ALA A 229 -19.27 1.35 -4.70
N ASP A 230 -18.95 1.99 -5.82
CA ASP A 230 -18.81 3.44 -5.90
C ASP A 230 -20.16 4.11 -6.16
N VAL A 231 -20.41 5.19 -5.44
CA VAL A 231 -21.65 5.97 -5.52
C VAL A 231 -21.30 7.38 -6.01
N THR A 232 -22.23 8.02 -6.72
CA THR A 232 -22.05 9.40 -7.23
C THR A 232 -21.41 10.29 -6.15
N PRO A 233 -20.26 10.94 -6.42
CA PRO A 233 -19.70 11.32 -7.72
C PRO A 233 -18.74 10.31 -8.40
N TYR A 234 -18.71 9.03 -8.00
CA TYR A 234 -17.86 7.99 -8.60
C TYR A 234 -16.35 8.29 -8.52
N THR A 235 -15.91 8.74 -7.35
CA THR A 235 -14.51 9.09 -7.09
C THR A 235 -13.86 8.21 -6.03
N ASN A 236 -14.59 7.18 -5.56
CA ASN A 236 -14.19 6.38 -4.41
C ASN A 236 -13.27 5.22 -4.79
N TYR A 237 -13.54 4.51 -5.89
CA TYR A 237 -12.68 3.39 -6.29
C TYR A 237 -11.36 3.91 -6.85
N LEU A 238 -10.27 3.24 -6.46
CA LEU A 238 -8.92 3.61 -6.85
C LEU A 238 -8.26 2.50 -7.67
N THR A 239 -7.47 2.90 -8.65
CA THR A 239 -6.43 2.08 -9.26
C THR A 239 -5.10 2.52 -8.66
N SER A 240 -4.44 1.59 -8.00
CA SER A 240 -3.20 1.81 -7.28
C SER A 240 -2.13 0.86 -7.74
N TYR A 241 -0.88 1.32 -7.68
CA TYR A 241 0.27 0.57 -8.12
C TYR A 241 1.29 0.42 -7.00
N ALA A 242 1.95 -0.73 -6.99
CA ALA A 242 3.15 -0.97 -6.22
C ALA A 242 4.26 -1.60 -7.07
N TYR A 243 5.48 -1.13 -6.86
CA TYR A 243 6.70 -1.79 -7.31
C TYR A 243 7.47 -2.27 -6.09
N ILE A 244 7.96 -3.50 -6.09
CA ILE A 244 8.85 -4.02 -5.07
C ILE A 244 9.97 -4.78 -5.78
N GLY A 245 11.21 -4.34 -5.72
CA GLY A 245 12.26 -5.07 -6.41
C GLY A 245 13.60 -4.38 -6.55
N ALA A 246 14.54 -5.11 -7.11
CA ALA A 246 15.80 -4.59 -7.60
C ALA A 246 15.62 -3.79 -8.88
N LEU A 247 16.61 -2.97 -9.21
CA LEU A 247 16.66 -2.23 -10.49
C LEU A 247 17.57 -2.94 -11.47
N LYS A 248 17.21 -2.88 -12.75
CA LYS A 248 18.14 -3.24 -13.83
C LYS A 248 19.17 -2.11 -14.03
N PRO A 249 20.39 -2.43 -14.51
CA PRO A 249 21.38 -1.41 -14.84
C PRO A 249 20.83 -0.36 -15.82
N VAL A 250 21.34 0.88 -15.76
CA VAL A 250 20.99 1.92 -16.73
C VAL A 250 21.44 1.50 -18.14
N GLU A 251 22.64 0.93 -18.21
CA GLU A 251 23.27 0.36 -19.40
C GLU A 251 23.99 -0.95 -19.03
N ASP A 252 24.18 -1.85 -20.00
CA ASP A 252 24.79 -3.17 -19.77
C ASP A 252 26.23 -3.08 -19.23
N SER A 253 26.93 -1.98 -19.47
CA SER A 253 28.30 -1.71 -19.01
C SER A 253 28.38 -0.98 -17.66
N ALA A 254 27.24 -0.56 -17.10
CA ALA A 254 27.21 0.24 -15.88
C ALA A 254 27.58 -0.60 -14.65
N THR A 255 28.31 0.00 -13.70
CA THR A 255 28.58 -0.65 -12.41
C THR A 255 27.29 -0.73 -11.61
N THR A 256 26.88 -1.95 -11.28
CA THR A 256 25.67 -2.16 -10.47
C THR A 256 25.94 -1.88 -8.99
N ASP A 257 24.90 -1.40 -8.31
CA ASP A 257 24.80 -1.58 -6.87
C ASP A 257 24.22 -2.96 -6.64
N ASP A 258 25.01 -3.88 -6.09
CA ASP A 258 24.54 -5.23 -5.80
C ASP A 258 24.14 -5.40 -4.35
N ILE A 259 24.32 -4.38 -3.50
CA ILE A 259 24.14 -4.48 -2.05
C ILE A 259 22.81 -3.85 -1.63
N TYR A 260 22.53 -2.65 -2.12
CA TYR A 260 21.36 -1.87 -1.68
C TYR A 260 20.29 -1.71 -2.76
N ASN A 261 20.47 -2.40 -3.89
CA ASN A 261 19.62 -2.34 -5.07
C ASN A 261 18.31 -3.11 -4.91
N PHE A 262 17.49 -2.67 -3.97
CA PHE A 262 16.13 -3.14 -3.76
C PHE A 262 15.31 -2.00 -3.20
N GLY A 263 14.06 -1.85 -3.65
CA GLY A 263 13.24 -0.73 -3.27
C GLY A 263 11.75 -0.95 -3.48
N ILE A 264 10.98 0.02 -3.00
CA ILE A 264 9.54 -0.01 -3.00
C ILE A 264 8.94 1.33 -3.39
N THR A 265 7.84 1.27 -4.14
CA THR A 265 6.88 2.37 -4.22
C THR A 265 5.47 1.82 -4.19
N THR A 266 4.52 2.56 -3.63
CA THR A 266 3.10 2.22 -3.55
C THR A 266 2.22 3.43 -3.89
N SER A 267 0.89 3.24 -3.92
CA SER A 267 -0.07 4.32 -4.13
C SER A 267 -1.11 4.35 -3.03
N SER A 268 -1.40 5.54 -2.51
CA SER A 268 -2.19 5.76 -1.31
C SER A 268 -3.36 6.71 -1.55
N ASP A 269 -4.46 6.47 -0.83
CA ASP A 269 -5.63 7.35 -0.73
C ASP A 269 -5.39 8.55 0.21
N VAL A 270 -4.50 8.39 1.18
CA VAL A 270 -4.11 9.42 2.15
C VAL A 270 -2.67 9.87 1.95
N GLN A 271 -2.37 11.10 2.38
CA GLN A 271 -1.03 11.64 2.31
C GLN A 271 -0.05 10.75 3.09
N PRO A 272 1.15 10.48 2.54
CA PRO A 272 2.17 9.73 3.29
C PRO A 272 2.57 10.44 4.58
N SER A 273 2.92 9.64 5.58
CA SER A 273 3.57 10.15 6.79
C SER A 273 5.05 10.41 6.49
N TYR A 274 5.51 11.63 6.78
CA TYR A 274 6.93 11.98 6.65
C TYR A 274 7.65 11.59 7.94
N SER A 275 8.26 10.41 7.92
CA SER A 275 9.09 9.90 9.02
C SER A 275 10.50 10.50 8.96
N GLN A 276 11.16 10.60 10.11
CA GLN A 276 12.59 10.91 10.20
C GLN A 276 13.38 9.72 10.78
N ALA A 277 12.80 8.51 10.77
CA ALA A 277 13.38 7.31 11.38
C ALA A 277 14.79 6.98 10.88
N TYR A 278 15.11 7.34 9.63
CA TYR A 278 16.41 7.10 9.00
C TYR A 278 17.11 8.39 8.58
N GLY A 279 16.76 9.51 9.21
CA GLY A 279 17.27 10.85 8.93
C GLY A 279 16.27 11.77 8.24
N GLU A 280 16.67 13.03 8.02
CA GLU A 280 15.81 14.10 7.51
C GLU A 280 15.25 13.82 6.10
N ARG A 281 15.93 12.98 5.33
CA ARG A 281 15.55 12.58 3.97
C ARG A 281 15.08 11.13 3.93
N THR A 282 14.40 10.65 4.95
CA THR A 282 13.74 9.33 4.88
C THR A 282 12.66 9.38 3.81
N GLY A 283 12.67 8.42 2.87
CA GLY A 283 11.69 8.32 1.81
C GLY A 283 10.31 7.94 2.35
N THR A 284 9.28 8.16 1.54
CA THR A 284 7.91 7.75 1.89
C THR A 284 7.55 6.40 1.27
N GLY A 285 8.21 6.03 0.16
CA GLY A 285 7.81 4.90 -0.67
C GLY A 285 6.39 5.03 -1.23
N ILE A 286 5.79 6.22 -1.22
CA ILE A 286 4.47 6.51 -1.78
C ILE A 286 4.59 7.59 -2.85
N THR A 287 5.13 8.76 -2.52
CA THR A 287 5.37 9.87 -3.48
C THR A 287 6.79 9.84 -4.06
N ASP A 288 7.56 8.81 -3.71
CA ASP A 288 8.90 8.51 -4.16
C ASP A 288 9.08 6.99 -4.28
N VAL A 289 10.23 6.56 -4.79
CA VAL A 289 10.68 5.18 -4.68
C VAL A 289 11.71 5.09 -3.55
N CYS A 290 11.37 4.39 -2.48
CA CYS A 290 12.24 4.21 -1.34
C CYS A 290 13.15 3.00 -1.57
N MET A 291 14.46 3.21 -1.61
CA MET A 291 15.43 2.12 -1.73
C MET A 291 15.99 1.74 -0.36
N ILE A 292 16.36 0.46 -0.15
CA ILE A 292 16.96 -0.03 1.10
C ILE A 292 18.10 0.87 1.57
N ALA A 293 18.97 1.27 0.65
CA ALA A 293 19.89 2.38 0.85
C ALA A 293 20.29 3.00 -0.50
N ASN A 294 20.88 4.18 -0.43
CA ASN A 294 21.58 4.80 -1.55
C ASN A 294 22.97 4.14 -1.74
N LYS A 295 23.72 4.54 -2.78
CA LYS A 295 25.02 3.92 -3.14
C LYS A 295 26.08 4.06 -2.05
N ILE A 296 26.01 5.13 -1.25
CA ILE A 296 26.93 5.38 -0.12
C ILE A 296 26.47 4.69 1.18
N GLY A 297 25.33 3.99 1.18
CA GLY A 297 24.83 3.21 2.30
C GLY A 297 23.91 3.95 3.28
N MET A 298 23.43 5.15 2.94
CA MET A 298 22.39 5.82 3.74
C MET A 298 21.05 5.11 3.54
N PRO A 299 20.40 4.63 4.61
CA PRO A 299 19.24 3.77 4.50
C PRO A 299 17.97 4.55 4.10
N TYR A 300 17.07 3.88 3.39
CA TYR A 300 15.70 4.32 3.12
C TYR A 300 15.56 5.73 2.51
N GLN A 301 16.43 6.10 1.57
CA GLN A 301 16.40 7.41 0.91
C GLN A 301 15.43 7.44 -0.29
N PRO A 302 14.77 8.59 -0.56
CA PRO A 302 13.85 8.75 -1.68
C PRO A 302 14.59 8.84 -3.01
N HIS A 303 14.08 8.14 -4.00
CA HIS A 303 14.50 8.22 -5.40
C HIS A 303 13.32 8.63 -6.26
N TYR A 304 13.59 9.37 -7.33
CA TYR A 304 12.58 10.00 -8.17
C TYR A 304 12.57 9.38 -9.57
N PRO A 305 11.38 9.17 -10.16
CA PRO A 305 11.28 8.63 -11.50
C PRO A 305 11.70 9.67 -12.55
N ALA A 306 12.56 9.25 -13.46
CA ALA A 306 12.95 9.95 -14.67
C ALA A 306 12.60 9.08 -15.87
N PHE A 307 11.89 9.66 -16.83
CA PHE A 307 11.44 8.98 -18.05
C PHE A 307 11.19 10.00 -19.15
N TYR A 308 11.00 9.52 -20.38
CA TYR A 308 10.68 10.40 -21.49
C TYR A 308 9.28 10.97 -21.31
N ALA A 309 9.20 12.29 -21.10
CA ALA A 309 7.95 12.99 -20.86
C ALA A 309 7.80 14.21 -21.75
N THR A 310 6.57 14.45 -22.20
CA THR A 310 6.17 15.73 -22.79
C THR A 310 5.74 16.71 -21.69
N ASN A 311 5.63 18.00 -21.99
CA ASN A 311 5.17 18.98 -21.01
C ASN A 311 3.72 18.67 -20.55
N PRO A 312 3.43 18.63 -19.24
CA PRO A 312 2.10 18.30 -18.71
C PRO A 312 0.99 19.24 -19.15
N PHE A 313 1.31 20.49 -19.51
CA PHE A 313 0.34 21.51 -19.93
C PHE A 313 0.26 21.67 -21.46
N MET A 314 0.96 20.83 -22.23
CA MET A 314 0.87 20.83 -23.68
C MET A 314 -0.51 20.30 -24.10
N ASP A 315 -1.20 21.04 -24.96
CA ASP A 315 -2.45 20.56 -25.56
C ASP A 315 -2.15 19.39 -26.51
N LYS A 316 -2.86 18.28 -26.31
CA LYS A 316 -2.69 17.05 -27.07
C LYS A 316 -3.89 16.92 -27.99
N CYS A 317 -3.81 17.59 -29.14
CA CYS A 317 -4.91 17.64 -30.10
C CYS A 317 -5.12 16.34 -30.90
N ASN A 318 -4.28 15.31 -30.72
CA ASN A 318 -4.36 14.06 -31.48
C ASN A 318 -4.24 12.81 -30.59
N VAL A 319 -5.32 12.04 -30.50
CA VAL A 319 -5.35 10.72 -29.84
C VAL A 319 -4.65 9.64 -30.66
N GLU A 320 -4.43 9.87 -31.97
CA GLU A 320 -3.78 8.92 -32.88
C GLU A 320 -2.25 8.93 -32.79
N GLY A 321 -1.66 9.83 -31.99
CA GLY A 321 -0.22 9.93 -31.78
C GLY A 321 0.50 10.86 -32.77
N SER A 322 1.76 10.56 -33.07
CA SER A 322 2.63 11.41 -33.88
C SER A 322 2.30 11.28 -35.38
N ARG A 323 2.08 12.41 -36.04
CA ARG A 323 1.84 12.49 -37.50
C ARG A 323 3.07 12.17 -38.35
N TRP A 324 4.26 12.23 -37.76
CA TRP A 324 5.52 12.02 -38.50
C TRP A 324 5.88 10.55 -38.62
N ASN A 325 5.76 9.79 -37.52
CA ASN A 325 6.12 8.39 -37.49
C ASN A 325 4.90 7.45 -37.40
N HIS A 326 3.68 8.01 -37.33
CA HIS A 326 2.42 7.29 -37.21
C HIS A 326 2.37 6.32 -36.01
N LYS A 327 3.17 6.58 -34.97
CA LYS A 327 3.17 5.82 -33.72
C LYS A 327 2.35 6.55 -32.66
N LYS A 328 1.64 5.77 -31.83
CA LYS A 328 1.01 6.27 -30.59
C LYS A 328 2.07 6.87 -29.65
N HIS A 329 1.63 7.67 -28.68
CA HIS A 329 2.53 8.36 -27.74
C HIS A 329 3.49 7.36 -27.07
N GLN A 330 4.74 7.79 -26.89
CA GLN A 330 5.83 6.92 -26.47
C GLN A 330 5.67 6.48 -25.02
N PHE A 331 5.86 5.19 -24.78
CA PHE A 331 6.15 4.60 -23.47
C PHE A 331 7.65 4.38 -23.35
N SER A 332 8.22 4.69 -22.18
CA SER A 332 9.65 4.57 -21.90
C SER A 332 9.90 3.86 -20.58
N ASP A 333 11.09 3.26 -20.47
CA ASP A 333 11.60 2.78 -19.18
C ASP A 333 11.57 3.90 -18.13
N ILE A 334 11.42 3.50 -16.86
CA ILE A 334 11.49 4.41 -15.72
C ILE A 334 12.87 4.25 -15.08
N THR A 335 13.73 5.26 -15.24
CA THR A 335 15.01 5.36 -14.52
C THR A 335 14.78 6.00 -13.16
N LEU A 336 15.39 5.48 -12.10
CA LEU A 336 15.35 6.10 -10.78
C LEU A 336 16.57 6.97 -10.57
N VAL A 337 16.34 8.19 -10.08
CA VAL A 337 17.35 9.20 -9.86
C VAL A 337 17.38 9.60 -8.39
N HIS A 338 18.56 9.57 -7.79
CA HIS A 338 18.83 10.09 -6.46
C HIS A 338 19.51 11.47 -6.56
N PRO A 339 19.21 12.46 -5.70
CA PRO A 339 19.85 13.78 -5.77
C PRO A 339 21.37 13.77 -5.63
N VAL A 340 21.95 12.74 -4.99
CA VAL A 340 23.41 12.62 -4.80
C VAL A 340 24.00 11.59 -5.78
N ASP A 341 23.32 10.47 -5.99
CA ASP A 341 23.88 9.34 -6.75
C ASP A 341 23.58 9.47 -8.24
N MET A 342 22.69 10.40 -8.61
CA MET A 342 22.10 10.53 -9.93
C MET A 342 21.40 9.23 -10.34
N GLU A 343 21.63 8.75 -11.56
CA GLU A 343 20.94 7.61 -12.14
C GLU A 343 21.35 6.30 -11.45
N ARG A 344 20.39 5.64 -10.81
CA ARG A 344 20.62 4.43 -10.00
C ARG A 344 20.39 3.15 -10.80
N GLY A 345 19.42 3.18 -11.70
CA GLY A 345 18.97 2.01 -12.45
C GLY A 345 17.55 2.21 -12.98
N LYS A 346 17.07 1.23 -13.75
CA LYS A 346 15.71 1.24 -14.31
C LYS A 346 14.81 0.26 -13.57
N MET A 347 13.54 0.59 -13.44
CA MET A 347 12.54 -0.35 -12.94
C MET A 347 12.34 -1.50 -13.93
N ILE A 348 12.09 -2.69 -13.41
CA ILE A 348 11.97 -3.93 -14.20
C ILE A 348 10.51 -4.14 -14.61
N ASN A 349 10.29 -4.50 -15.87
CA ASN A 349 8.97 -4.86 -16.42
C ASN A 349 7.88 -3.79 -16.26
N VAL A 350 8.26 -2.51 -16.21
CA VAL A 350 7.32 -1.40 -16.16
C VAL A 350 7.79 -0.23 -17.03
N LEU A 351 6.83 0.40 -17.70
CA LEU A 351 7.02 1.58 -18.52
C LEU A 351 6.14 2.72 -18.00
N ALA A 352 6.56 3.96 -18.23
CA ALA A 352 5.72 5.15 -18.09
C ALA A 352 5.43 5.73 -19.47
N GLY A 353 4.21 6.23 -19.68
CA GLY A 353 3.81 6.81 -20.94
C GLY A 353 2.56 7.67 -20.84
N ASP A 354 2.21 8.29 -21.96
CA ASP A 354 1.09 9.22 -22.03
C ASP A 354 -0.27 8.50 -21.85
N ALA A 355 -1.10 9.00 -20.94
CA ALA A 355 -2.40 8.42 -20.64
C ALA A 355 -3.44 8.56 -21.77
N SER A 356 -3.23 9.47 -22.74
CA SER A 356 -4.26 9.88 -23.72
C SER A 356 -4.39 8.99 -24.97
N SER A 357 -3.38 8.19 -25.33
CA SER A 357 -3.37 7.46 -26.61
C SER A 357 -3.84 6.00 -26.55
N ILE A 358 -3.91 5.44 -25.34
CA ILE A 358 -4.26 4.03 -25.09
C ILE A 358 -5.29 4.02 -23.96
N TYR A 359 -6.37 3.26 -24.12
CA TYR A 359 -7.39 3.17 -23.08
C TYR A 359 -6.83 2.47 -21.85
N ASP A 360 -7.43 2.74 -20.70
CA ASP A 360 -7.09 2.04 -19.47
C ASP A 360 -7.36 0.53 -19.62
N MET A 361 -6.48 -0.31 -19.07
CA MET A 361 -6.46 -1.77 -19.23
C MET A 361 -6.19 -2.31 -20.64
N ASP A 362 -5.96 -1.48 -21.65
CA ASP A 362 -5.58 -1.99 -22.96
C ASP A 362 -4.13 -2.50 -22.95
N LYS A 363 -3.89 -3.50 -23.80
CA LYS A 363 -2.53 -3.98 -24.08
C LYS A 363 -1.85 -3.09 -25.12
N LEU A 364 -0.56 -2.86 -24.91
CA LEU A 364 0.32 -2.18 -25.84
C LEU A 364 1.42 -3.12 -26.32
N ALA A 365 1.72 -3.08 -27.62
CA ALA A 365 2.87 -3.75 -28.21
C ALA A 365 4.06 -2.77 -28.23
N TYR A 366 5.04 -3.02 -27.37
CA TYR A 366 6.27 -2.26 -27.29
C TYR A 366 7.29 -2.82 -28.28
N LYS A 367 7.99 -1.93 -29.00
CA LYS A 367 8.91 -2.29 -30.11
C LYS A 367 8.31 -3.32 -31.09
N LYS A 368 7.05 -3.08 -31.47
CA LYS A 368 6.30 -3.93 -32.41
C LYS A 368 7.09 -4.22 -33.68
N ASP A 369 6.97 -5.45 -34.19
CA ASP A 369 7.59 -5.93 -35.43
C ASP A 369 9.13 -5.99 -35.35
N THR A 370 9.69 -6.09 -34.14
CA THR A 370 11.12 -6.31 -33.88
C THR A 370 11.34 -7.60 -33.08
N VAL A 371 12.59 -8.05 -33.00
CA VAL A 371 12.97 -9.21 -32.16
C VAL A 371 12.80 -8.94 -30.66
N ASP A 372 12.70 -7.68 -30.26
CA ASP A 372 12.49 -7.22 -28.88
C ASP A 372 11.01 -6.86 -28.63
N GLU A 373 10.06 -7.41 -29.40
CA GLU A 373 8.64 -7.14 -29.21
C GLU A 373 8.17 -7.63 -27.82
N GLU A 374 7.62 -6.72 -27.04
CA GLU A 374 7.13 -6.97 -25.69
C GLU A 374 5.70 -6.46 -25.54
N TYR A 375 4.94 -7.05 -24.61
CA TYR A 375 3.55 -6.67 -24.35
C TYR A 375 3.44 -6.12 -22.93
N TYR A 376 2.72 -5.00 -22.81
CA TYR A 376 2.44 -4.38 -21.53
C TYR A 376 0.96 -4.05 -21.41
N LYS A 377 0.41 -4.09 -20.21
CA LYS A 377 -0.95 -3.66 -19.91
C LYS A 377 -0.93 -2.29 -19.23
N LYS A 378 -1.65 -1.33 -19.80
CA LYS A 378 -1.63 0.07 -19.36
C LYS A 378 -2.64 0.33 -18.23
N PHE A 379 -2.22 1.10 -17.24
CA PHE A 379 -3.04 1.50 -16.09
C PHE A 379 -2.90 2.99 -15.79
N THR A 380 -4.02 3.69 -15.74
CA THR A 380 -4.10 5.04 -15.19
C THR A 380 -4.22 4.95 -13.67
N ILE A 381 -3.23 5.48 -12.95
CA ILE A 381 -3.24 5.51 -11.48
C ILE A 381 -4.18 6.61 -11.01
N THR A 382 -5.21 6.25 -10.24
CA THR A 382 -6.21 7.20 -9.74
C THR A 382 -6.05 7.48 -8.25
N ALA A 383 -5.20 6.73 -7.56
CA ALA A 383 -4.78 7.04 -6.20
C ALA A 383 -4.09 8.42 -6.16
N PRO A 384 -4.53 9.32 -5.27
CA PRO A 384 -4.07 10.71 -5.24
C PRO A 384 -2.59 10.87 -4.90
N TYR A 385 -2.03 9.96 -4.11
CA TYR A 385 -0.62 9.96 -3.75
C TYR A 385 0.08 8.74 -4.36
N ASN A 386 1.04 9.00 -5.25
CA ASN A 386 1.84 8.00 -5.95
C ASN A 386 3.16 8.62 -6.45
N PHE A 387 4.12 7.78 -6.84
CA PHE A 387 5.47 8.24 -7.22
C PHE A 387 5.51 9.15 -8.46
N LEU A 388 4.48 9.11 -9.32
CA LEU A 388 4.41 10.00 -10.47
C LEU A 388 4.11 11.45 -10.06
N ASN A 389 3.58 11.70 -8.86
CA ASN A 389 3.35 13.07 -8.37
C ASN A 389 4.64 13.91 -8.29
N ASN A 390 5.79 13.25 -8.10
CA ASN A 390 7.11 13.88 -8.08
C ASN A 390 7.93 13.54 -9.34
N SER A 391 7.27 13.17 -10.44
CA SER A 391 7.92 12.91 -11.73
C SER A 391 7.94 14.14 -12.63
N SER A 392 8.64 14.05 -13.76
CA SER A 392 8.65 15.08 -14.81
C SER A 392 7.26 15.35 -15.42
N ASN A 393 6.32 14.40 -15.33
CA ASN A 393 4.94 14.61 -15.75
C ASN A 393 3.95 13.78 -14.93
N ILE A 394 3.22 14.47 -14.06
CA ILE A 394 2.25 13.89 -13.11
C ILE A 394 1.02 13.24 -13.77
N ASN A 395 0.75 13.52 -15.04
CA ASN A 395 -0.43 13.04 -15.76
C ASN A 395 -0.16 11.75 -16.56
N TYR A 396 1.02 11.15 -16.39
CA TYR A 396 1.39 9.93 -17.09
C TYR A 396 0.73 8.70 -16.46
N ALA A 397 0.63 7.64 -17.27
CA ALA A 397 0.17 6.33 -16.87
C ALA A 397 1.36 5.36 -16.80
N ILE A 398 1.15 4.24 -16.11
CA ILE A 398 2.11 3.14 -16.11
C ILE A 398 1.64 2.03 -17.03
N ALA A 399 2.55 1.16 -17.43
CA ALA A 399 2.20 -0.12 -18.04
C ALA A 399 3.12 -1.22 -17.51
N ILE A 400 2.55 -2.33 -17.05
CA ILE A 400 3.32 -3.48 -16.53
C ILE A 400 3.37 -4.60 -17.58
N ARG A 401 4.48 -5.33 -17.62
CA ARG A 401 4.70 -6.38 -18.63
C ARG A 401 3.71 -7.53 -18.47
N CYS A 402 3.17 -7.99 -19.59
CA CYS A 402 2.18 -9.06 -19.65
C CYS A 402 2.42 -10.01 -20.84
N TYR A 403 1.73 -11.15 -20.85
CA TYR A 403 1.79 -12.07 -21.99
C TYR A 403 1.02 -11.51 -23.20
N LYS A 404 1.56 -11.81 -24.39
CA LYS A 404 0.95 -11.48 -25.69
C LYS A 404 -0.50 -11.95 -25.76
N THR A 405 -0.70 -13.25 -25.55
CA THR A 405 -2.01 -13.89 -25.35
C THR A 405 -2.22 -14.06 -23.85
N THR A 406 -3.24 -13.40 -23.30
CA THR A 406 -3.84 -13.80 -22.02
C THR A 406 -4.79 -14.92 -22.41
N GLU A 407 -4.46 -16.17 -22.07
CA GLU A 407 -5.39 -17.29 -22.20
C GLU A 407 -6.60 -17.12 -21.29
#